data_AF-A0A9E4H9D1-F1
#
_entry.id   AF-A0A9E4H9D1-F1
#
_cell.length_a   1.000
_cell.length_b   1.000
_cell.length_c   1.000
_cell.angle_alpha   90.00
_cell.angle_beta   90.00
_cell.angle_gamma   90.00
#
_symmetry.space_group_name_H-M   'P 1'
#
loop_
_entity.id
_entity.type
_entity.pdbx_description
1 polymer ?
#
loop_
_entity_poly.entity_id
_entity_poly.type
_entity_poly.pdbx_seq_one_letter_code
_entity_poly.pdbx_strand_id
1 'polypeptide(L)'
;MSSRFGIVYYLFPLLLLITYRLLLPDYIIDDAYISLRTALHLADGGGFGFNAGEHIYVTTSPLWVILLAGVRLIVGDVILASSVLGLFFEAGLLILLVRLGDRVSGSKVVGMIAALLLVVNPVFIVTSGSGMEIALYLFIILLSVHLLLKEKYAFGLALAALTLWIRFDGVLIFAGAVVWSLYAVRASLSWRTLLYLIPSGAILLGYLLFGELVFDTVIPTSAQRKSMSSPLLLSGEWVAGAYATAREFVKVMIGKSGYWITGLSPLVLLLPFLGIGAWKLYTERNRNLLPLLLMTLFYVGGYVGSGSLLPRHFPWYFIPLLPLVCLTTGVGLARVASFITQRSSLSRVAWISIASSLVLVWGVVNWFAIDKSKKILLANSDGEIEREQVYAAGALWIGAYLGDGARVAACEIGTIGFFLPSHVAVLDTYGILRRPEELEQSYIEMIKTYRPEAVLARDRFEIREGIEKEIKGEYVWHRFKSLDIGLRSDLAPEIEKHLDALPEIYESVKLDKEPYSSREG
;
A
#
# COMPACT_ATOMS: atom_id res chain seq x y z
N MET A 1 32.87 26.64 -2.53
CA MET A 1 32.63 25.77 -1.34
C MET A 1 31.15 25.43 -1.08
N SER A 2 30.16 25.90 -1.87
CA SER A 2 28.73 25.65 -1.64
C SER A 2 28.18 24.30 -2.15
N SER A 3 28.89 23.60 -3.06
CA SER A 3 28.39 22.33 -3.63
C SER A 3 28.62 21.10 -2.74
N ARG A 4 29.67 21.08 -1.90
CA ARG A 4 30.05 19.90 -1.09
C ARG A 4 29.09 19.62 0.08
N PHE A 5 28.39 20.63 0.61
CA PHE A 5 27.40 20.44 1.68
C PHE A 5 25.99 20.13 1.17
N GLY A 6 25.72 20.35 -0.12
CA GLY A 6 24.39 20.13 -0.70
C GLY A 6 23.96 18.67 -0.71
N ILE A 7 24.90 17.72 -0.72
CA ILE A 7 24.62 16.29 -0.76
C ILE A 7 24.13 15.73 0.58
N VAL A 8 24.53 16.35 1.69
CA VAL A 8 24.19 15.92 3.06
C VAL A 8 22.68 15.92 3.29
N TYR A 9 21.96 16.89 2.70
CA TYR A 9 20.50 16.97 2.79
C TYR A 9 19.78 15.75 2.19
N TYR A 10 20.42 15.04 1.28
CA TYR A 10 19.89 13.82 0.67
C TYR A 10 20.40 12.56 1.39
N LEU A 11 21.67 12.53 1.77
CA LEU A 11 22.27 11.37 2.41
C LEU A 11 21.64 11.04 3.76
N PHE A 12 21.31 12.05 4.57
CA PHE A 12 20.82 11.80 5.92
C PHE A 12 19.45 11.08 5.97
N PRO A 13 18.41 11.51 5.21
CA PRO A 13 17.17 10.74 5.09
C PRO A 13 17.36 9.35 4.48
N LEU A 14 18.25 9.20 3.50
CA LEU A 14 18.53 7.91 2.85
C LEU A 14 19.20 6.92 3.80
N LEU A 15 20.17 7.37 4.58
CA LEU A 15 20.81 6.54 5.60
C LEU A 15 19.79 6.11 6.66
N LEU A 16 18.91 7.01 7.08
CA LEU A 16 17.84 6.66 8.03
C LEU A 16 16.88 5.62 7.44
N LEU A 17 16.47 5.78 6.18
CA LEU A 17 15.64 4.80 5.47
C LEU A 17 16.30 3.42 5.44
N ILE A 18 17.58 3.34 5.03
CA ILE A 18 18.33 2.09 4.99
C ILE A 18 18.43 1.47 6.39
N THR A 19 18.72 2.26 7.42
CA THR A 19 18.74 1.78 8.80
C THR A 19 17.39 1.19 9.22
N TYR A 20 16.26 1.84 8.89
CA TYR A 20 14.94 1.26 9.17
C TYR A 20 14.72 -0.05 8.41
N ARG A 21 15.08 -0.12 7.12
CA ARG A 21 14.93 -1.34 6.32
C ARG A 21 15.78 -2.50 6.82
N LEU A 22 16.94 -2.22 7.43
CA LEU A 22 17.79 -3.25 8.04
C LEU A 22 17.33 -3.68 9.45
N LEU A 23 16.61 -2.81 10.18
CA LEU A 23 16.21 -3.06 11.57
C LEU A 23 14.77 -3.53 11.73
N LEU A 24 13.91 -3.27 10.76
CA LEU A 24 12.54 -3.78 10.72
C LEU A 24 12.54 -5.14 10.04
N PRO A 25 11.78 -6.12 10.55
CA PRO A 25 11.61 -7.38 9.84
C PRO A 25 10.93 -7.11 8.49
N ASP A 26 11.32 -7.88 7.47
CA ASP A 26 10.55 -7.95 6.24
C ASP A 26 9.17 -8.50 6.58
N TYR A 27 8.15 -7.82 6.08
CA TYR A 27 6.76 -8.15 6.35
C TYR A 27 5.96 -7.90 5.10
N ILE A 28 5.59 -8.95 4.39
CA ILE A 28 4.69 -8.87 3.23
C ILE A 28 3.29 -9.18 3.72
N ILE A 29 2.35 -8.30 3.39
CA ILE A 29 0.94 -8.46 3.76
C ILE A 29 0.22 -9.33 2.72
N ASP A 30 -0.80 -10.08 3.14
CA ASP A 30 -1.70 -10.85 2.27
C ASP A 30 -2.09 -10.11 0.97
N ASP A 31 -2.58 -8.87 1.05
CA ASP A 31 -2.95 -8.05 -0.12
C ASP A 31 -1.81 -7.91 -1.16
N ALA A 32 -0.54 -7.88 -0.72
CA ALA A 32 0.61 -7.77 -1.62
C ALA A 32 0.88 -9.09 -2.35
N TYR A 33 0.66 -10.24 -1.70
CA TYR A 33 0.85 -11.55 -2.32
C TYR A 33 -0.07 -11.79 -3.52
N ILE A 34 -1.22 -11.12 -3.60
CA ILE A 34 -2.08 -11.12 -4.80
C ILE A 34 -1.31 -10.56 -6.00
N SER A 35 -0.63 -9.42 -5.82
CA SER A 35 0.19 -8.81 -6.88
C SER A 35 1.43 -9.63 -7.19
N LEU A 36 2.05 -10.23 -6.17
CA LEU A 36 3.23 -11.10 -6.36
C LEU A 36 2.87 -12.37 -7.15
N ARG A 37 1.78 -13.06 -6.81
CA ARG A 37 1.31 -14.24 -7.56
C ARG A 37 0.94 -13.90 -8.99
N THR A 38 0.26 -12.78 -9.20
CA THR A 38 -0.04 -12.29 -10.57
C THR A 38 1.25 -12.00 -11.35
N ALA A 39 2.26 -11.44 -10.69
CA ALA A 39 3.56 -11.16 -11.30
C ALA A 39 4.36 -12.44 -11.62
N LEU A 40 4.25 -13.49 -10.79
CA LEU A 40 4.80 -14.82 -11.07
C LEU A 40 4.20 -15.39 -12.35
N HIS A 41 2.87 -15.46 -12.42
CA HIS A 41 2.19 -15.97 -13.61
C HIS A 41 2.52 -15.17 -14.87
N LEU A 42 2.60 -13.84 -14.77
CA LEU A 42 3.02 -13.02 -15.90
C LEU A 42 4.46 -13.33 -16.34
N ALA A 43 5.39 -13.47 -15.40
CA ALA A 43 6.79 -13.77 -15.69
C ALA A 43 7.00 -15.20 -16.23
N ASP A 44 6.20 -16.16 -15.78
CA ASP A 44 6.26 -17.57 -16.19
C ASP A 44 5.44 -17.86 -17.46
N GLY A 45 4.79 -16.85 -18.05
CA GLY A 45 4.01 -16.98 -19.28
C GLY A 45 2.58 -17.53 -19.08
N GLY A 46 2.12 -17.65 -17.84
CA GLY A 46 0.74 -18.04 -17.47
C GLY A 46 -0.30 -16.93 -17.68
N GLY A 47 0.11 -15.74 -18.10
CA GLY A 47 -0.77 -14.59 -18.38
C GLY A 47 -0.93 -13.64 -17.19
N PHE A 48 -1.68 -12.56 -17.41
CA PHE A 48 -1.91 -11.52 -16.41
C PHE A 48 -3.10 -11.90 -15.50
N GLY A 49 -2.95 -12.94 -14.69
CA GLY A 49 -4.04 -13.46 -13.85
C GLY A 49 -3.52 -14.04 -12.54
N PHE A 50 -4.37 -14.04 -11.50
CA PHE A 50 -4.00 -14.59 -10.20
C PHE A 50 -4.12 -16.12 -10.15
N ASN A 51 -5.12 -16.71 -10.80
CA ASN A 51 -5.16 -18.14 -11.07
C ASN A 51 -4.66 -18.38 -12.50
N ALA A 52 -3.91 -19.46 -12.71
CA ALA A 52 -3.40 -19.78 -14.04
C ALA A 52 -4.56 -20.00 -15.02
N GLY A 53 -4.50 -19.35 -16.19
CA GLY A 53 -5.53 -19.43 -17.22
C GLY A 53 -6.82 -18.66 -16.93
N GLU A 54 -6.95 -17.98 -15.77
CA GLU A 54 -8.09 -17.11 -15.50
C GLU A 54 -7.82 -15.66 -15.93
N HIS A 55 -8.76 -15.10 -16.69
CA HIS A 55 -8.74 -13.70 -17.14
C HIS A 55 -9.61 -12.83 -16.22
N ILE A 56 -9.22 -12.73 -14.95
CA ILE A 56 -9.94 -11.90 -13.96
C ILE A 56 -9.08 -10.72 -13.53
N TYR A 57 -9.63 -9.51 -13.64
CA TYR A 57 -8.93 -8.26 -13.35
C TYR A 57 -8.83 -7.99 -11.83
N VAL A 58 -8.13 -8.85 -11.09
CA VAL A 58 -8.11 -8.79 -9.62
C VAL A 58 -7.21 -7.68 -9.08
N THR A 59 -6.09 -7.36 -9.72
CA THR A 59 -5.15 -6.37 -9.20
C THR A 59 -5.55 -4.94 -9.55
N THR A 60 -5.54 -4.05 -8.57
CA THR A 60 -5.71 -2.60 -8.78
C THR A 60 -4.41 -1.90 -9.18
N SER A 61 -3.32 -2.65 -9.32
CA SER A 61 -1.97 -2.12 -9.49
C SER A 61 -1.23 -2.70 -10.71
N PRO A 62 -1.78 -2.63 -11.95
CA PRO A 62 -1.16 -3.27 -13.12
C PRO A 62 0.31 -2.92 -13.34
N LEU A 63 0.68 -1.64 -13.22
CA LEU A 63 2.06 -1.21 -13.43
C LEU A 63 3.00 -1.82 -12.38
N TRP A 64 2.53 -2.03 -11.15
CA TRP A 64 3.32 -2.68 -10.12
C TRP A 64 3.60 -4.14 -10.48
N VAL A 65 2.57 -4.88 -10.92
CA VAL A 65 2.70 -6.27 -11.38
C VAL A 65 3.67 -6.38 -12.55
N ILE A 66 3.60 -5.48 -13.54
CA ILE A 66 4.52 -5.46 -14.70
C ILE A 66 5.97 -5.25 -14.25
N LEU A 67 6.19 -4.29 -13.34
CA LEU A 67 7.53 -4.01 -12.81
C LEU A 67 8.08 -5.17 -12.00
N LEU A 68 7.26 -5.78 -11.14
CA LEU A 68 7.61 -6.97 -10.36
C LEU A 68 8.01 -8.13 -11.27
N ALA A 69 7.19 -8.45 -12.27
CA ALA A 69 7.46 -9.52 -13.23
C ALA A 69 8.77 -9.26 -13.98
N GLY A 70 8.97 -8.03 -14.50
CA GLY A 70 10.18 -7.67 -15.24
C GLY A 70 11.46 -7.73 -14.39
N VAL A 71 11.41 -7.28 -13.13
CA VAL A 71 12.57 -7.34 -12.22
C VAL A 71 12.82 -8.77 -11.75
N ARG A 72 11.78 -9.57 -11.49
CA ARG A 72 11.91 -11.00 -11.16
C ARG A 72 12.72 -11.75 -12.22
N LEU A 73 12.53 -11.48 -13.52
CA LEU A 73 13.31 -12.11 -14.59
C LEU A 73 14.82 -11.90 -14.44
N ILE A 74 15.24 -10.81 -13.76
CA ILE A 74 16.64 -10.48 -13.50
C ILE A 74 17.09 -11.11 -12.18
N VAL A 75 16.37 -10.85 -11.08
CA VAL A 75 16.80 -11.23 -9.72
C VAL A 75 16.47 -12.67 -9.34
N GLY A 76 15.54 -13.32 -10.05
CA GLY A 76 15.14 -14.72 -9.87
C GLY A 76 14.12 -14.98 -8.76
N ASP A 77 13.66 -13.95 -8.06
CA ASP A 77 12.71 -14.06 -6.93
C ASP A 77 11.81 -12.80 -6.90
N VAL A 78 10.48 -13.01 -6.88
CA VAL A 78 9.52 -11.89 -6.94
C VAL A 78 9.42 -11.10 -5.63
N ILE A 79 9.69 -11.72 -4.49
CA ILE A 79 9.71 -11.07 -3.19
C ILE A 79 10.92 -10.12 -3.13
N LEU A 80 12.10 -10.60 -3.54
CA LEU A 80 13.29 -9.77 -3.69
C LEU A 80 13.06 -8.64 -4.70
N ALA A 81 12.39 -8.91 -5.82
CA ALA A 81 12.01 -7.88 -6.79
C ALA A 81 11.16 -6.77 -6.14
N SER A 82 10.20 -7.14 -5.28
CA SER A 82 9.36 -6.20 -4.54
C SER A 82 10.17 -5.32 -3.59
N SER A 83 11.12 -5.90 -2.85
CA SER A 83 11.99 -5.17 -1.91
C SER A 83 12.95 -4.22 -2.63
N VAL A 84 13.55 -4.67 -3.74
CA VAL A 84 14.45 -3.84 -4.57
C VAL A 84 13.71 -2.64 -5.16
N LEU A 85 12.54 -2.88 -5.77
CA LEU A 85 11.72 -1.83 -6.36
C LEU A 85 11.19 -0.87 -5.28
N GLY A 86 10.72 -1.40 -4.16
CA GLY A 86 10.28 -0.62 -3.00
C GLY A 86 11.36 0.35 -2.55
N LEU A 87 12.55 -0.16 -2.21
CA LEU A 87 13.68 0.67 -1.77
C LEU A 87 14.09 1.71 -2.81
N PHE A 88 14.09 1.34 -4.10
CA PHE A 88 14.39 2.26 -5.19
C PHE A 88 13.42 3.45 -5.24
N PHE A 89 12.10 3.19 -5.19
CA PHE A 89 11.10 4.25 -5.23
C PHE A 89 11.04 5.05 -3.93
N GLU A 90 11.31 4.45 -2.78
CA GLU A 90 11.45 5.18 -1.51
C GLU A 90 12.63 6.16 -1.55
N ALA A 91 13.79 5.71 -2.03
CA ALA A 91 14.94 6.59 -2.19
C ALA A 91 14.63 7.76 -3.15
N GLY A 92 13.99 7.46 -4.29
CA GLY A 92 13.53 8.47 -5.24
C GLY A 92 12.54 9.48 -4.62
N LEU A 93 11.61 8.98 -3.80
CA LEU A 93 10.61 9.79 -3.09
C LEU A 93 11.26 10.77 -2.12
N LEU A 94 12.23 10.32 -1.31
CA LEU A 94 12.94 11.19 -0.36
C LEU A 94 13.75 12.26 -1.09
N ILE A 95 14.41 11.91 -2.20
CA ILE A 95 15.13 12.87 -3.03
C ILE A 95 14.19 13.95 -3.59
N LEU A 96 12.99 13.55 -4.05
CA LEU A 96 11.99 14.49 -4.54
C LEU A 96 11.45 15.39 -3.42
N LEU A 97 11.21 14.87 -2.22
CA LEU A 97 10.82 15.70 -1.07
C LEU A 97 11.86 16.77 -0.74
N VAL A 98 13.16 16.41 -0.75
CA VAL A 98 14.24 17.39 -0.53
C VAL A 98 14.21 18.49 -1.59
N ARG A 99 14.02 18.12 -2.87
CA ARG A 99 13.94 19.10 -3.98
C ARG A 99 12.68 19.96 -3.92
N LEU A 100 11.55 19.39 -3.57
CA LEU A 100 10.30 20.13 -3.44
C LEU A 100 10.35 21.08 -2.25
N GLY A 101 10.93 20.68 -1.11
CA GLY A 101 11.11 21.58 0.03
C GLY A 101 12.00 22.79 -0.30
N ASP A 102 13.05 22.60 -1.10
CA ASP A 102 13.88 23.69 -1.63
C ASP A 102 13.07 24.63 -2.52
N ARG A 103 12.25 24.08 -3.43
CA ARG A 103 11.38 24.89 -4.30
C ARG A 103 10.28 25.63 -3.52
N VAL A 104 9.73 25.01 -2.49
CA VAL A 104 8.65 25.59 -1.67
C VAL A 104 9.18 26.68 -0.76
N SER A 105 10.35 26.50 -0.14
CA SER A 105 10.81 27.40 0.94
C SER A 105 12.11 28.15 0.65
N GLY A 106 12.77 27.88 -0.48
CA GLY A 106 14.13 28.32 -0.76
C GLY A 106 15.20 27.61 0.07
N SER A 107 14.84 26.51 0.75
CA SER A 107 15.75 25.80 1.65
C SER A 107 15.59 24.29 1.56
N LYS A 108 16.69 23.61 1.17
CA LYS A 108 16.83 22.15 1.23
C LYS A 108 16.62 21.57 2.63
N VAL A 109 16.80 22.38 3.69
CA VAL A 109 16.55 21.95 5.08
C VAL A 109 15.08 21.58 5.27
N VAL A 110 14.15 22.36 4.72
CA VAL A 110 12.71 22.06 4.81
C VAL A 110 12.39 20.72 4.16
N GLY A 111 12.97 20.46 3.00
CA GLY A 111 12.77 19.21 2.28
C GLY A 111 13.43 18.02 2.97
N MET A 112 14.62 18.20 3.57
CA MET A 112 15.27 17.19 4.41
C MET A 112 14.42 16.86 5.64
N ILE A 113 13.89 17.87 6.35
CA ILE A 113 12.99 17.66 7.49
C ILE A 113 11.75 16.89 7.01
N ALA A 114 11.13 17.29 5.90
CA ALA A 114 9.97 16.58 5.36
C ALA A 114 10.27 15.11 5.05
N ALA A 115 11.41 14.82 4.42
CA ALA A 115 11.85 13.45 4.14
C ALA A 115 12.07 12.64 5.44
N LEU A 116 12.71 13.23 6.45
CA LEU A 116 12.88 12.58 7.75
C LEU A 116 11.55 12.30 8.45
N LEU A 117 10.65 13.29 8.45
CA LEU A 117 9.30 13.15 9.03
C LEU A 117 8.49 12.04 8.37
N LEU A 118 8.66 11.85 7.06
CA LEU A 118 8.02 10.74 6.35
C LEU A 118 8.60 9.40 6.78
N VAL A 119 9.93 9.25 6.80
CA VAL A 119 10.61 8.00 7.18
C VAL A 119 10.31 7.59 8.63
N VAL A 120 10.27 8.55 9.57
CA VAL A 120 9.97 8.25 10.98
C VAL A 120 8.47 8.04 11.24
N ASN A 121 7.60 8.24 10.25
CA ASN A 121 6.17 7.96 10.43
C ASN A 121 5.96 6.43 10.42
N PRO A 122 5.52 5.82 11.53
CA PRO A 122 5.42 4.36 11.63
C PRO A 122 4.42 3.76 10.63
N VAL A 123 3.35 4.49 10.29
CA VAL A 123 2.38 4.02 9.29
C VAL A 123 3.05 3.97 7.92
N PHE A 124 3.79 5.02 7.55
CA PHE A 124 4.52 5.03 6.28
C PHE A 124 5.53 3.90 6.20
N ILE A 125 6.48 3.81 7.13
CA ILE A 125 7.63 2.90 7.02
C ILE A 125 7.21 1.42 6.98
N VAL A 126 6.16 1.05 7.74
CA VAL A 126 5.61 -0.33 7.73
C VAL A 126 4.90 -0.59 6.41
N THR A 127 4.01 0.31 5.98
CA THR A 127 3.21 0.09 4.77
C THR A 127 4.04 0.15 3.49
N SER A 128 5.02 1.04 3.40
CA SER A 128 5.87 1.13 2.20
C SER A 128 6.84 -0.05 2.07
N GLY A 129 7.07 -0.79 3.17
CA GLY A 129 7.82 -2.05 3.16
C GLY A 129 6.96 -3.29 2.97
N SER A 130 5.64 -3.16 2.80
CA SER A 130 4.73 -4.32 2.87
C SER A 130 4.59 -5.13 1.58
N GLY A 131 5.49 -4.95 0.61
CA GLY A 131 5.39 -5.51 -0.76
C GLY A 131 4.42 -4.75 -1.69
N MET A 132 3.76 -3.70 -1.20
CA MET A 132 2.78 -2.91 -1.95
C MET A 132 3.41 -1.76 -2.74
N GLU A 133 2.70 -1.25 -3.74
CA GLU A 133 3.13 -0.20 -4.67
C GLU A 133 3.20 1.23 -4.09
N ILE A 134 3.12 1.39 -2.76
CA ILE A 134 2.93 2.68 -2.08
C ILE A 134 4.06 3.66 -2.37
N ALA A 135 5.31 3.21 -2.31
CA ALA A 135 6.47 4.04 -2.59
C ALA A 135 6.47 4.55 -4.04
N LEU A 136 6.16 3.67 -5.00
CA LEU A 136 5.99 3.99 -6.42
C LEU A 136 4.88 5.03 -6.60
N TYR A 137 3.72 4.83 -5.97
CA TYR A 137 2.58 5.73 -6.07
C TYR A 137 2.93 7.16 -5.62
N LEU A 138 3.50 7.31 -4.42
CA LEU A 138 3.91 8.63 -3.91
C LEU A 138 5.02 9.26 -4.75
N PHE A 139 5.97 8.44 -5.23
CA PHE A 139 7.04 8.93 -6.10
C PHE A 139 6.48 9.55 -7.37
N ILE A 140 5.54 8.88 -8.04
CA ILE A 140 4.90 9.39 -9.26
C ILE A 140 4.05 10.63 -8.98
N ILE A 141 3.34 10.68 -7.85
CA ILE A 141 2.62 11.89 -7.40
C ILE A 141 3.57 13.08 -7.26
N LEU A 142 4.69 12.92 -6.54
CA LEU A 142 5.63 14.02 -6.34
C LEU A 142 6.38 14.39 -7.61
N LEU A 143 6.66 13.42 -8.49
CA LEU A 143 7.28 13.69 -9.78
C LEU A 143 6.32 14.48 -10.69
N SER A 144 5.03 14.14 -10.68
CA SER A 144 3.98 14.92 -11.34
C SER A 144 3.97 16.36 -10.81
N VAL A 145 3.89 16.55 -9.49
CA VAL A 145 3.92 17.88 -8.85
C VAL A 145 5.18 18.67 -9.27
N HIS A 146 6.35 18.03 -9.26
CA HIS A 146 7.60 18.66 -9.67
C HIS A 146 7.57 19.15 -11.12
N LEU A 147 6.98 18.38 -12.04
CA LEU A 147 6.83 18.79 -13.45
C LEU A 147 5.78 19.88 -13.63
N LEU A 148 4.64 19.79 -12.93
CA LEU A 148 3.59 20.82 -12.94
C LEU A 148 4.13 22.16 -12.43
N LEU A 149 4.96 22.14 -11.38
CA LEU A 149 5.61 23.36 -10.88
C LEU A 149 6.63 23.94 -11.85
N LYS A 150 7.21 23.12 -12.74
CA LYS A 150 8.08 23.56 -13.84
C LYS A 150 7.30 23.96 -15.10
N GLU A 151 5.98 24.08 -15.00
CA GLU A 151 5.07 24.43 -16.11
C GLU A 151 5.12 23.42 -17.27
N LYS A 152 5.65 22.21 -17.02
CA LYS A 152 5.63 21.09 -17.96
C LYS A 152 4.30 20.34 -17.84
N TYR A 153 3.20 21.05 -18.07
CA TYR A 153 1.84 20.58 -17.77
C TYR A 153 1.52 19.24 -18.44
N ALA A 154 1.85 19.07 -19.71
CA ALA A 154 1.59 17.83 -20.45
C ALA A 154 2.22 16.59 -19.76
N PHE A 155 3.49 16.69 -19.37
CA PHE A 155 4.19 15.60 -18.69
C PHE A 155 3.75 15.42 -17.23
N GLY A 156 3.47 16.53 -16.53
CA GLY A 156 2.94 16.49 -15.17
C GLY A 156 1.59 15.79 -15.11
N LEU A 157 0.69 16.13 -16.03
CA LEU A 157 -0.62 15.49 -16.19
C LEU A 157 -0.49 14.04 -16.68
N ALA A 158 0.48 13.72 -17.54
CA ALA A 158 0.73 12.34 -17.96
C ALA A 158 1.09 11.45 -16.76
N LEU A 159 2.01 11.91 -15.91
CA LEU A 159 2.36 11.19 -14.68
C LEU A 159 1.19 11.13 -13.69
N ALA A 160 0.39 12.19 -13.60
CA ALA A 160 -0.82 12.17 -12.78
C ALA A 160 -1.87 11.17 -13.31
N ALA A 161 -1.93 10.92 -14.62
CA ALA A 161 -2.79 9.89 -15.20
C ALA A 161 -2.19 8.48 -15.02
N LEU A 162 -0.87 8.35 -15.00
CA LEU A 162 -0.18 7.09 -14.76
C LEU A 162 -0.45 6.54 -13.35
N THR A 163 -0.87 7.37 -12.39
CA THR A 163 -1.26 6.90 -11.06
C THR A 163 -2.44 5.92 -11.11
N LEU A 164 -3.32 5.99 -12.12
CA LEU A 164 -4.42 5.03 -12.29
C LEU A 164 -3.92 3.60 -12.60
N TRP A 165 -2.78 3.48 -13.27
CA TRP A 165 -2.13 2.19 -13.52
C TRP A 165 -1.45 1.61 -12.28
N ILE A 166 -1.25 2.43 -11.25
CA ILE A 166 -0.63 2.02 -9.99
C ILE A 166 -1.71 1.74 -8.97
N ARG A 167 -2.75 2.58 -8.91
CA ARG A 167 -3.91 2.42 -8.04
C ARG A 167 -5.14 3.03 -8.71
N PHE A 168 -6.26 2.32 -8.71
CA PHE A 168 -7.52 2.82 -9.28
C PHE A 168 -7.97 4.18 -8.69
N ASP A 169 -7.72 4.40 -7.39
CA ASP A 169 -7.97 5.68 -6.70
C ASP A 169 -7.13 6.86 -7.22
N GLY A 170 -6.11 6.60 -8.05
CA GLY A 170 -5.30 7.58 -8.76
C GLY A 170 -6.11 8.52 -9.64
N VAL A 171 -7.35 8.17 -10.00
CA VAL A 171 -8.29 9.07 -10.67
C VAL A 171 -8.54 10.37 -9.89
N LEU A 172 -8.56 10.31 -8.56
CA LEU A 172 -8.73 11.47 -7.69
C LEU A 172 -7.50 12.38 -7.73
N ILE A 173 -6.31 11.77 -7.77
CA ILE A 173 -5.05 12.47 -7.93
C ILE A 173 -4.99 13.17 -9.30
N PHE A 174 -5.36 12.48 -10.36
CA PHE A 174 -5.42 13.04 -11.71
C PHE A 174 -6.38 14.23 -11.78
N ALA A 175 -7.58 14.11 -11.20
CA ALA A 175 -8.57 15.18 -11.15
C ALA A 175 -8.00 16.45 -10.47
N GLY A 176 -7.36 16.30 -9.31
CA GLY A 176 -6.71 17.43 -8.63
C GLY A 176 -5.59 18.08 -9.46
N ALA A 177 -4.81 17.28 -10.19
CA ALA A 177 -3.76 17.78 -11.07
C ALA A 177 -4.32 18.55 -12.29
N VAL A 178 -5.43 18.09 -12.87
CA VAL A 178 -6.15 18.78 -13.96
C VAL A 178 -6.68 20.12 -13.46
N VAL A 179 -7.36 20.14 -12.31
CA VAL A 179 -7.90 21.37 -11.71
C VAL A 179 -6.80 22.39 -11.42
N TRP A 180 -5.66 21.94 -10.86
CA TRP A 180 -4.49 22.80 -10.69
C TRP A 180 -4.01 23.37 -12.03
N SER A 181 -3.86 22.53 -13.04
CA SER A 181 -3.31 22.94 -14.34
C SER A 181 -4.22 23.96 -15.03
N LEU A 182 -5.53 23.76 -14.99
CA LEU A 182 -6.52 24.72 -15.48
C LEU A 182 -6.45 26.04 -14.72
N TYR A 183 -6.33 25.99 -13.39
CA TYR A 183 -6.15 27.18 -12.57
C TYR A 183 -4.85 27.93 -12.91
N ALA A 184 -3.75 27.20 -13.11
CA ALA A 184 -2.44 27.78 -13.38
C ALA A 184 -2.39 28.49 -14.74
N VAL A 185 -3.05 27.93 -15.77
CA VAL A 185 -3.08 28.48 -17.13
C VAL A 185 -4.32 29.33 -17.43
N ARG A 186 -5.14 29.63 -16.41
CA ARG A 186 -6.46 30.29 -16.59
C ARG A 186 -6.43 31.62 -17.36
N ALA A 187 -5.33 32.35 -17.27
CA ALA A 187 -5.16 33.63 -17.96
C ALA A 187 -4.80 33.48 -19.45
N SER A 188 -4.35 32.28 -19.86
CA SER A 188 -3.92 31.93 -21.22
C SER A 188 -4.70 30.75 -21.79
N LEU A 189 -5.90 30.48 -21.23
CA LEU A 189 -6.77 29.41 -21.71
C LEU A 189 -7.09 29.59 -23.18
N SER A 190 -6.73 28.58 -23.97
CA SER A 190 -7.04 28.48 -25.39
C SER A 190 -7.31 27.02 -25.74
N TRP A 191 -7.84 26.76 -26.93
CA TRP A 191 -8.00 25.38 -27.42
C TRP A 191 -6.68 24.59 -27.42
N ARG A 192 -5.52 25.28 -27.55
CA ARG A 192 -4.18 24.66 -27.48
C ARG A 192 -3.86 24.12 -26.10
N THR A 193 -4.47 24.63 -25.04
CA THR A 193 -4.32 24.10 -23.68
C THR A 193 -4.82 22.66 -23.59
N LEU A 194 -5.81 22.27 -24.41
CA LEU A 194 -6.30 20.89 -24.47
C LEU A 194 -5.23 19.92 -24.99
N LEU A 195 -4.22 20.40 -25.72
CA LEU A 195 -3.11 19.55 -26.19
C LEU A 195 -2.27 19.02 -25.03
N TYR A 196 -2.27 19.68 -23.86
CA TYR A 196 -1.62 19.16 -22.66
C TYR A 196 -2.27 17.88 -22.13
N LEU A 197 -3.53 17.61 -22.49
CA LEU A 197 -4.24 16.40 -22.09
C LEU A 197 -3.95 15.22 -23.03
N ILE A 198 -3.34 15.42 -24.20
CA ILE A 198 -3.10 14.31 -25.15
C ILE A 198 -2.27 13.18 -24.52
N PRO A 199 -1.13 13.44 -23.86
CA PRO A 199 -0.35 12.37 -23.23
C PRO A 199 -1.13 11.64 -22.12
N SER A 200 -1.88 12.38 -21.30
CA SER A 200 -2.76 11.79 -20.29
C SER A 200 -3.85 10.94 -20.94
N GLY A 201 -4.48 11.43 -22.00
CA GLY A 201 -5.52 10.73 -22.75
C GLY A 201 -4.99 9.42 -23.34
N ALA A 202 -3.76 9.38 -23.85
CA ALA A 202 -3.12 8.16 -24.32
C ALA A 202 -2.88 7.14 -23.19
N ILE A 203 -2.43 7.60 -22.01
CA ILE A 203 -2.22 6.74 -20.84
C ILE A 203 -3.54 6.18 -20.31
N LEU A 204 -4.59 7.01 -20.24
CA LEU A 204 -5.92 6.61 -19.81
C LEU A 204 -6.57 5.66 -20.82
N LEU A 205 -6.43 5.95 -22.12
CA LEU A 205 -6.90 5.05 -23.17
C LEU A 205 -6.19 3.70 -23.08
N GLY A 206 -4.87 3.69 -22.88
CA GLY A 206 -4.12 2.46 -22.65
C GLY A 206 -4.65 1.66 -21.45
N TYR A 207 -5.00 2.32 -20.34
CA TYR A 207 -5.56 1.67 -19.16
C TYR A 207 -6.91 1.01 -19.48
N LEU A 208 -7.79 1.75 -20.16
CA LEU A 208 -9.12 1.27 -20.54
C LEU A 208 -9.02 0.11 -21.53
N LEU A 209 -8.18 0.24 -22.56
CA LEU A 209 -7.95 -0.82 -23.54
C LEU A 209 -7.31 -2.05 -22.90
N PHE A 210 -6.40 -1.88 -21.94
CA PHE A 210 -5.82 -2.99 -21.20
C PHE A 210 -6.90 -3.76 -20.41
N GLY A 211 -7.77 -3.06 -19.70
CA GLY A 211 -8.89 -3.68 -18.99
C GLY A 211 -9.84 -4.42 -19.94
N GLU A 212 -10.31 -3.73 -20.98
CA GLU A 212 -11.29 -4.27 -21.92
C GLU A 212 -10.72 -5.46 -22.72
N LEU A 213 -9.52 -5.34 -23.29
CA LEU A 213 -8.98 -6.36 -24.20
C LEU A 213 -8.43 -7.59 -23.46
N VAL A 214 -8.06 -7.47 -22.18
CA VAL A 214 -7.45 -8.56 -21.42
C VAL A 214 -8.45 -9.22 -20.46
N PHE A 215 -9.45 -8.48 -19.98
CA PHE A 215 -10.33 -8.93 -18.89
C PHE A 215 -11.82 -8.70 -19.13
N ASP A 216 -12.22 -8.18 -20.30
CA ASP A 216 -13.61 -7.82 -20.61
C ASP A 216 -14.22 -6.84 -19.60
N THR A 217 -13.38 -6.06 -18.89
CA THR A 217 -13.83 -5.04 -17.94
C THR A 217 -12.78 -3.96 -17.71
N VAL A 218 -13.21 -2.69 -17.63
CA VAL A 218 -12.33 -1.55 -17.39
C VAL A 218 -12.05 -1.27 -15.91
N ILE A 219 -12.87 -1.82 -15.01
CA ILE A 219 -12.72 -1.63 -13.55
C ILE A 219 -12.27 -2.95 -12.92
N PRO A 220 -11.14 -2.98 -12.19
CA PRO A 220 -10.70 -4.18 -11.47
C PRO A 220 -11.80 -4.72 -10.56
N THR A 221 -11.99 -6.05 -10.54
CA THR A 221 -13.03 -6.73 -9.75
C THR A 221 -12.86 -6.47 -8.25
N SER A 222 -11.62 -6.35 -7.78
CA SER A 222 -11.33 -5.96 -6.39
C SER A 222 -11.78 -4.54 -6.05
N ALA A 223 -11.67 -3.59 -6.98
CA ALA A 223 -12.19 -2.23 -6.79
C ALA A 223 -13.72 -2.22 -6.78
N GLN A 224 -14.35 -2.98 -7.68
CA GLN A 224 -15.80 -3.16 -7.71
C GLN A 224 -16.30 -3.73 -6.38
N ARG A 225 -15.71 -4.84 -5.92
CA ARG A 225 -16.08 -5.50 -4.66
C ARG A 225 -15.93 -4.58 -3.44
N LYS A 226 -14.82 -3.85 -3.35
CA LYS A 226 -14.57 -2.89 -2.25
C LYS A 226 -15.56 -1.70 -2.27
N SER A 227 -16.07 -1.32 -3.45
CA SER A 227 -17.03 -0.22 -3.59
C SER A 227 -18.47 -0.58 -3.20
N MET A 228 -18.87 -1.86 -3.32
CA MET A 228 -20.22 -2.34 -2.99
C MET A 228 -20.58 -2.16 -1.50
N SER A 229 -19.59 -2.06 -0.62
CA SER A 229 -19.80 -1.81 0.82
C SER A 229 -20.08 -0.34 1.18
N SER A 230 -20.32 0.53 0.19
CA SER A 230 -20.55 1.95 0.44
C SER A 230 -22.00 2.20 0.87
N PRO A 231 -22.24 2.86 2.01
CA PRO A 231 -23.59 3.14 2.49
C PRO A 231 -24.30 4.20 1.62
N LEU A 232 -25.63 4.23 1.70
CA LEU A 232 -26.44 5.24 1.01
C LEU A 232 -26.01 6.66 1.43
N LEU A 233 -25.81 7.53 0.44
CA LEU A 233 -25.34 8.90 0.65
C LEU A 233 -26.23 9.65 1.68
N LEU A 234 -25.58 10.35 2.63
CA LEU A 234 -26.22 11.08 3.74
C LEU A 234 -27.02 10.23 4.75
N SER A 235 -27.00 8.90 4.66
CA SER A 235 -27.51 8.03 5.73
C SER A 235 -26.69 8.17 7.02
N GLY A 236 -27.24 7.71 8.14
CA GLY A 236 -26.50 7.70 9.42
C GLY A 236 -25.20 6.88 9.35
N GLU A 237 -25.22 5.77 8.62
CA GLU A 237 -24.03 4.94 8.36
C GLU A 237 -23.00 5.69 7.52
N TRP A 238 -23.43 6.40 6.48
CA TRP A 238 -22.56 7.22 5.65
C TRP A 238 -21.88 8.33 6.47
N VAL A 239 -22.62 9.04 7.31
CA VAL A 239 -22.05 10.09 8.17
C VAL A 239 -21.03 9.51 9.14
N ALA A 240 -21.35 8.37 9.78
CA ALA A 240 -20.45 7.67 10.68
C ALA A 240 -19.17 7.21 9.97
N GLY A 241 -19.31 6.68 8.75
CA GLY A 241 -18.18 6.26 7.92
C GLY A 241 -17.32 7.42 7.45
N ALA A 242 -17.93 8.49 6.93
CA ALA A 242 -17.22 9.71 6.52
C ALA A 242 -16.42 10.31 7.68
N TYR A 243 -17.04 10.46 8.85
CA TYR A 243 -16.37 10.96 10.05
C TYR A 243 -15.19 10.08 10.45
N ALA A 244 -15.38 8.77 10.46
CA ALA A 244 -14.33 7.87 10.89
C ALA A 244 -13.18 7.75 9.88
N THR A 245 -13.46 7.80 8.58
CA THR A 245 -12.45 7.86 7.52
C THR A 245 -11.67 9.18 7.61
N ALA A 246 -12.33 10.32 7.84
CA ALA A 246 -11.66 11.59 8.10
C ALA A 246 -10.76 11.51 9.34
N ARG A 247 -11.21 10.83 10.40
CA ARG A 247 -10.41 10.62 11.62
C ARG A 247 -9.16 9.78 11.36
N GLU A 248 -9.21 8.78 10.48
CA GLU A 248 -8.00 8.02 10.10
C GLU A 248 -6.98 8.87 9.34
N PHE A 249 -7.43 9.77 8.45
CA PHE A 249 -6.51 10.75 7.84
C PHE A 249 -5.82 11.62 8.88
N VAL A 250 -6.50 12.03 9.95
CA VAL A 250 -5.85 12.78 11.05
C VAL A 250 -4.88 11.90 11.84
N LYS A 251 -5.24 10.63 12.10
CA LYS A 251 -4.38 9.69 12.81
C LYS A 251 -3.07 9.42 12.07
N VAL A 252 -3.09 9.25 10.76
CA VAL A 252 -1.87 8.96 10.00
C VAL A 252 -0.88 10.14 10.01
N MET A 253 -1.36 11.39 10.09
CA MET A 253 -0.49 12.57 10.26
C MET A 253 0.39 12.47 11.50
N ILE A 254 -0.16 11.87 12.56
CA ILE A 254 0.54 11.65 13.82
C ILE A 254 1.08 10.22 13.93
N GLY A 255 1.25 9.52 12.80
CA GLY A 255 1.84 8.19 12.74
C GLY A 255 1.04 7.12 13.49
N LYS A 256 -0.28 7.27 13.54
CA LYS A 256 -1.21 6.28 14.10
C LYS A 256 -2.11 5.71 13.02
N SER A 257 -2.60 4.51 13.27
CA SER A 257 -3.62 3.86 12.44
C SER A 257 -4.57 3.09 13.35
N GLY A 258 -5.86 3.08 13.01
CA GLY A 258 -6.84 2.21 13.67
C GLY A 258 -6.50 0.71 13.58
N TYR A 259 -5.65 0.30 12.65
CA TYR A 259 -5.27 -1.08 12.42
C TYR A 259 -3.97 -1.47 13.13
N TRP A 260 -2.83 -0.88 12.74
CA TRP A 260 -1.51 -1.32 13.23
C TRP A 260 -0.95 -0.54 14.43
N ILE A 261 -1.37 0.73 14.62
CA ILE A 261 -0.62 1.66 15.49
C ILE A 261 -1.58 2.44 16.38
N THR A 262 -1.93 1.82 17.51
CA THR A 262 -2.93 2.27 18.48
C THR A 262 -2.26 2.67 19.82
N GLY A 263 -1.40 3.69 19.81
CA GLY A 263 -0.66 4.14 21.00
C GLY A 263 -0.48 5.65 21.09
N LEU A 264 0.24 6.14 22.10
CA LEU A 264 0.75 7.52 22.09
C LEU A 264 1.83 7.63 21.01
N SER A 265 1.79 8.71 20.23
CA SER A 265 2.79 8.97 19.19
C SER A 265 3.39 10.36 19.42
N PRO A 266 4.72 10.50 19.46
CA PRO A 266 5.37 11.80 19.63
C PRO A 266 5.07 12.74 18.46
N LEU A 267 4.67 12.22 17.29
CA LEU A 267 4.29 13.00 16.11
C LEU A 267 3.12 13.96 16.37
N VAL A 268 2.32 13.75 17.42
CA VAL A 268 1.30 14.72 17.84
C VAL A 268 1.90 16.09 18.19
N LEU A 269 3.14 16.12 18.69
CA LEU A 269 3.87 17.35 19.01
C LEU A 269 4.22 18.16 17.75
N LEU A 270 4.04 17.61 16.55
CA LEU A 270 4.31 18.29 15.29
C LEU A 270 3.13 19.10 14.76
N LEU A 271 1.92 18.90 15.28
CA LEU A 271 0.70 19.60 14.83
C LEU A 271 0.79 21.13 14.93
N PRO A 272 1.38 21.74 15.99
CA PRO A 272 1.58 23.19 16.01
C PRO A 272 2.47 23.69 14.86
N PHE A 273 3.50 22.93 14.49
CA PHE A 273 4.38 23.29 13.38
C PHE A 273 3.70 23.14 12.02
N LEU A 274 2.81 22.16 11.86
CA LEU A 274 1.93 22.07 10.69
C LEU A 274 1.10 23.36 10.54
N GLY A 275 0.49 23.84 11.63
CA GLY A 275 -0.29 25.09 11.65
C GLY A 275 0.56 26.33 11.32
N ILE A 276 1.75 26.46 11.92
CA ILE A 276 2.68 27.56 11.64
C ILE A 276 3.16 27.53 10.18
N GLY A 277 3.43 26.34 9.65
CA GLY A 277 3.82 26.16 8.26
C GLY A 277 2.73 26.58 7.28
N ALA A 278 1.49 26.11 7.52
CA ALA A 278 0.32 26.50 6.73
C ALA A 278 0.08 28.02 6.78
N TRP A 279 0.15 28.61 7.98
CA TRP A 279 0.03 30.06 8.17
C TRP A 279 1.09 30.84 7.38
N LYS A 280 2.37 30.42 7.47
CA LYS A 280 3.46 31.07 6.71
C LYS A 280 3.25 30.99 5.21
N LEU A 281 2.89 29.82 4.68
CA LEU A 281 2.66 29.63 3.25
C LEU A 281 1.48 30.50 2.77
N TYR A 282 0.43 30.61 3.58
CA TYR A 282 -0.71 31.47 3.31
C TYR A 282 -0.34 32.95 3.29
N THR A 283 0.37 33.44 4.32
CA THR A 283 0.76 34.86 4.42
C THR A 283 1.75 35.28 3.34
N GLU A 284 2.67 34.39 2.95
CA GLU A 284 3.62 34.61 1.85
C GLU A 284 2.99 34.42 0.47
N ARG A 285 1.69 34.05 0.39
CA ARG A 285 0.98 33.71 -0.84
C ARG A 285 1.72 32.68 -1.68
N ASN A 286 2.38 31.73 -1.02
CA ASN A 286 3.22 30.73 -1.66
C ASN A 286 2.35 29.69 -2.38
N ARG A 287 2.45 29.67 -3.71
CA ARG A 287 1.64 28.79 -4.56
C ARG A 287 2.30 27.45 -4.86
N ASN A 288 3.54 27.21 -4.41
CA ASN A 288 4.32 26.04 -4.81
C ASN A 288 3.79 24.72 -4.22
N LEU A 289 2.94 24.76 -3.19
CA LEU A 289 2.27 23.57 -2.65
C LEU A 289 0.83 23.40 -3.13
N LEU A 290 0.25 24.38 -3.84
CA LEU A 290 -1.12 24.28 -4.33
C LEU A 290 -1.40 23.05 -5.24
N PRO A 291 -0.53 22.62 -6.17
CA PRO A 291 -0.79 21.39 -6.93
C PRO A 291 -0.94 20.17 -6.01
N LEU A 292 0.01 20.00 -5.09
CA LEU A 292 -0.01 18.89 -4.13
C LEU A 292 -1.23 19.00 -3.20
N LEU A 293 -1.56 20.20 -2.72
CA LEU A 293 -2.74 20.44 -1.90
C LEU A 293 -4.02 20.04 -2.64
N LEU A 294 -4.20 20.46 -3.90
CA LEU A 294 -5.40 20.11 -4.67
C LEU A 294 -5.48 18.60 -4.91
N MET A 295 -4.39 17.94 -5.29
CA MET A 295 -4.34 16.48 -5.45
C MET A 295 -4.71 15.77 -4.13
N THR A 296 -4.16 16.21 -3.00
CA THR A 296 -4.49 15.66 -1.68
C THR A 296 -5.94 15.93 -1.29
N LEU A 297 -6.49 17.11 -1.56
CA LEU A 297 -7.88 17.44 -1.21
C LEU A 297 -8.88 16.62 -2.03
N PHE A 298 -8.64 16.42 -3.32
CA PHE A 298 -9.47 15.53 -4.14
C PHE A 298 -9.41 14.09 -3.64
N TYR A 299 -8.21 13.61 -3.31
CA TYR A 299 -8.02 12.26 -2.79
C TYR A 299 -8.72 12.05 -1.44
N VAL A 300 -8.44 12.92 -0.45
CA VAL A 300 -9.08 12.88 0.87
C VAL A 300 -10.60 13.05 0.75
N GLY A 301 -11.04 13.99 -0.09
CA GLY A 301 -12.46 14.27 -0.34
C GLY A 301 -13.19 13.08 -0.95
N GLY A 302 -12.58 12.34 -1.88
CA GLY A 302 -13.16 11.13 -2.45
C GLY A 302 -13.33 10.01 -1.42
N TYR A 303 -12.30 9.75 -0.60
CA TYR A 303 -12.38 8.74 0.46
C TYR A 303 -13.38 9.10 1.55
N VAL A 304 -13.35 10.34 2.05
CA VAL A 304 -14.31 10.81 3.07
C VAL A 304 -15.72 10.85 2.49
N GLY A 305 -15.88 11.32 1.25
CA GLY A 305 -17.15 11.42 0.54
C GLY A 305 -17.78 10.07 0.21
N SER A 306 -17.00 8.98 0.13
CA SER A 306 -17.53 7.63 -0.02
C SER A 306 -18.40 7.19 1.16
N GLY A 307 -18.16 7.73 2.36
CA GLY A 307 -18.79 7.28 3.60
C GLY A 307 -18.50 5.82 3.95
N SER A 308 -17.59 5.16 3.24
CA SER A 308 -17.27 3.75 3.47
C SER A 308 -16.41 3.58 4.73
N LEU A 309 -16.73 2.56 5.52
CA LEU A 309 -15.94 2.14 6.67
C LEU A 309 -14.75 1.26 6.27
N LEU A 310 -14.83 0.66 5.08
CA LEU A 310 -13.88 -0.35 4.61
C LEU A 310 -12.43 0.16 4.57
N PRO A 311 -12.12 1.38 4.06
CA PRO A 311 -10.74 1.87 4.01
C PRO A 311 -10.05 1.93 5.37
N ARG A 312 -10.79 2.02 6.49
CA ARG A 312 -10.22 2.07 7.85
C ARG A 312 -9.38 0.84 8.19
N HIS A 313 -9.71 -0.30 7.59
CA HIS A 313 -9.00 -1.56 7.81
C HIS A 313 -7.66 -1.62 7.06
N PHE A 314 -7.37 -0.62 6.23
CA PHE A 314 -6.31 -0.66 5.23
C PHE A 314 -5.47 0.64 5.30
N PRO A 315 -4.43 0.70 6.16
CA PRO A 315 -3.71 1.93 6.47
C PRO A 315 -3.06 2.62 5.25
N TRP A 316 -2.73 1.86 4.21
CA TRP A 316 -2.11 2.37 2.98
C TRP A 316 -2.95 3.45 2.29
N TYR A 317 -4.29 3.39 2.37
CA TYR A 317 -5.14 4.39 1.71
C TYR A 317 -4.94 5.80 2.27
N PHE A 318 -4.42 5.97 3.49
CA PHE A 318 -4.30 7.28 4.12
C PHE A 318 -2.94 7.96 3.89
N ILE A 319 -1.98 7.23 3.34
CA ILE A 319 -0.59 7.67 3.15
C ILE A 319 -0.42 8.83 2.12
N PRO A 320 -1.20 8.94 1.03
CA PRO A 320 -1.01 10.00 0.02
C PRO A 320 -1.11 11.45 0.52
N LEU A 321 -1.66 11.64 1.71
CA LEU A 321 -1.69 12.90 2.46
C LEU A 321 -0.31 13.31 3.01
N LEU A 322 0.54 12.34 3.38
CA LEU A 322 1.75 12.58 4.16
C LEU A 322 2.76 13.53 3.50
N PRO A 323 3.04 13.48 2.19
CA PRO A 323 3.98 14.41 1.57
C PRO A 323 3.62 15.89 1.80
N LEU A 324 2.32 16.23 1.73
CA LEU A 324 1.83 17.58 2.00
C LEU A 324 2.04 17.97 3.46
N VAL A 325 1.70 17.07 4.38
CA VAL A 325 1.84 17.28 5.84
C VAL A 325 3.30 17.45 6.22
N CYS A 326 4.18 16.59 5.71
CA CYS A 326 5.60 16.62 6.00
C CYS A 326 6.26 17.90 5.47
N LEU A 327 5.96 18.31 4.23
CA LEU A 327 6.49 19.56 3.66
C LEU A 327 6.01 20.79 4.43
N THR A 328 4.71 20.86 4.74
CA THR A 328 4.11 21.98 5.48
C THR A 328 4.66 22.06 6.90
N THR A 329 4.76 20.93 7.61
CA THR A 329 5.39 20.83 8.93
C THR A 329 6.86 21.25 8.88
N GLY A 330 7.59 20.84 7.84
CA GLY A 330 8.99 21.24 7.62
C GLY A 330 9.16 22.75 7.50
N VAL A 331 8.24 23.44 6.80
CA VAL A 331 8.22 24.91 6.72
C VAL A 331 8.03 25.54 8.11
N GLY A 332 7.10 25.00 8.91
CA GLY A 332 6.84 25.49 10.27
C GLY A 332 8.02 25.28 11.21
N LEU A 333 8.62 24.08 11.21
CA LEU A 333 9.81 23.77 12.00
C LEU A 333 10.98 24.70 11.64
N ALA A 334 11.24 24.89 10.35
CA ALA A 334 12.30 25.80 9.90
C ALA A 334 12.04 27.25 10.34
N ARG A 335 10.78 27.70 10.32
CA ARG A 335 10.38 29.06 10.75
C ARG A 335 10.56 29.28 12.25
N VAL A 336 10.25 28.27 13.07
CA VAL A 336 10.44 28.34 14.52
C VAL A 336 11.94 28.27 14.85
N ALA A 337 12.67 27.35 14.22
CA ALA A 337 14.12 27.24 14.40
C ALA A 337 14.84 28.54 14.03
N SER A 338 14.49 29.18 12.90
CA SER A 338 15.07 30.46 12.51
C SER A 338 14.74 31.58 13.50
N PHE A 339 13.52 31.60 14.04
CA PHE A 339 13.09 32.60 15.02
C PHE A 339 13.89 32.50 16.32
N ILE A 340 14.06 31.28 16.84
CA ILE A 340 14.76 31.03 18.11
C ILE A 340 16.25 31.32 17.94
N THR A 341 16.87 30.81 16.87
CA THR A 341 18.31 31.00 16.62
C THR A 341 18.70 32.46 16.40
N GLN A 342 17.85 33.25 15.73
CA GLN A 342 18.10 34.69 15.52
C GLN A 342 18.02 35.53 16.80
N ARG A 343 17.31 35.05 17.83
CA ARG A 343 17.12 35.75 19.11
C ARG A 343 18.00 35.23 20.24
N SER A 344 18.83 34.23 19.96
CA SER A 344 19.63 33.56 20.97
C SER A 344 21.08 34.05 20.95
N SER A 345 21.69 34.18 22.13
CA SER A 345 23.13 34.40 22.30
C SER A 345 23.96 33.11 22.26
N LEU A 346 23.30 31.95 22.12
CA LEU A 346 23.98 30.65 22.11
C LEU A 346 24.87 30.49 20.87
N SER A 347 26.02 29.85 21.07
CA SER A 347 26.95 29.54 19.98
C SER A 347 26.33 28.54 18.99
N ARG A 348 26.86 28.52 17.76
CA ARG A 348 26.44 27.53 16.75
C ARG A 348 26.63 26.09 17.24
N VAL A 349 27.70 25.82 17.99
CA VAL A 349 27.97 24.50 18.57
C VAL A 349 26.89 24.10 19.57
N ALA A 350 26.47 25.01 20.45
CA ALA A 350 25.39 24.75 21.39
C ALA A 350 24.07 24.41 20.68
N TRP A 351 23.73 25.12 19.60
CA TRP A 351 22.55 24.81 18.79
C TRP A 351 22.61 23.45 18.10
N ILE A 352 23.79 23.07 17.57
CA ILE A 352 23.99 21.74 16.99
C ILE A 352 23.82 20.66 18.06
N SER A 353 24.35 20.86 19.26
CA SER A 353 24.19 19.91 20.37
C SER A 353 22.72 19.76 20.78
N ILE A 354 21.99 20.88 20.95
CA ILE A 354 20.55 20.85 21.29
C ILE A 354 19.76 20.11 20.21
N ALA A 355 19.96 20.45 18.94
CA ALA A 355 19.27 19.81 17.83
C ALA A 355 19.57 18.31 17.77
N SER A 356 20.83 17.92 17.96
CA SER A 356 21.25 16.52 17.97
C SER A 356 20.61 15.75 19.14
N SER A 357 20.55 16.34 20.32
CA SER A 357 19.87 15.75 21.48
C SER A 357 18.38 15.60 21.26
N LEU A 358 17.70 16.59 20.67
CA LEU A 358 16.28 16.49 20.34
C LEU A 358 16.01 15.39 19.30
N VAL A 359 16.88 15.26 18.29
CA VAL A 359 16.78 14.17 17.30
C VAL A 359 17.02 12.81 17.96
N LEU A 360 17.98 12.69 18.87
CA LEU A 360 18.24 11.46 19.61
C LEU A 360 17.05 11.06 20.47
N VAL A 361 16.53 11.99 21.29
CA VAL A 361 15.34 11.78 22.13
C VAL A 361 14.14 11.40 21.25
N TRP A 362 13.94 12.10 20.14
CA TRP A 362 12.90 11.78 19.18
C TRP A 362 13.05 10.37 18.59
N GLY A 363 14.27 10.00 18.20
CA GLY A 363 14.59 8.67 17.68
C GLY A 363 14.30 7.57 18.70
N VAL A 364 14.69 7.77 19.97
CA VAL A 364 14.41 6.82 21.05
C VAL A 364 12.90 6.68 21.30
N VAL A 365 12.16 7.79 21.37
CA VAL A 365 10.70 7.74 21.61
C VAL A 365 9.97 7.08 20.43
N ASN A 366 10.38 7.38 19.18
CA ASN A 366 9.81 6.72 18.01
C ASN A 366 10.20 5.24 17.96
N TRP A 367 11.42 4.87 18.35
CA TRP A 367 11.82 3.47 18.43
C TRP A 367 10.93 2.69 19.38
N PHE A 368 10.62 3.21 20.58
CA PHE A 368 9.68 2.54 21.49
C PHE A 368 8.26 2.45 20.93
N ALA A 369 7.80 3.47 20.20
CA ALA A 369 6.49 3.41 19.52
C ALA A 369 6.49 2.31 18.44
N ILE A 370 7.57 2.24 17.64
CA ILE A 370 7.75 1.23 16.59
C ILE A 370 7.95 -0.16 17.19
N ASP A 371 8.72 -0.34 18.27
CA ASP A 371 8.90 -1.62 18.96
C ASP A 371 7.59 -2.14 19.55
N LYS A 372 6.77 -1.25 20.13
CA LYS A 372 5.42 -1.62 20.56
C LYS A 372 4.53 -2.01 19.38
N SER A 373 4.65 -1.32 18.25
CA SER A 373 3.95 -1.69 17.01
C SER A 373 4.48 -2.98 16.39
N LYS A 374 5.79 -3.26 16.46
CA LYS A 374 6.38 -4.55 16.11
C LYS A 374 5.76 -5.64 16.97
N LYS A 375 5.64 -5.44 18.28
CA LYS A 375 4.97 -6.40 19.17
C LYS A 375 3.48 -6.56 18.85
N ILE A 376 2.79 -5.55 18.32
CA ILE A 376 1.41 -5.72 17.86
C ILE A 376 1.34 -6.50 16.54
N LEU A 377 2.28 -6.25 15.61
CA LEU A 377 2.46 -7.02 14.37
C LEU A 377 2.90 -8.47 14.65
N LEU A 378 3.65 -8.71 15.75
CA LEU A 378 4.32 -9.97 16.08
C LEU A 378 3.64 -10.81 17.18
N ALA A 379 2.90 -10.24 18.13
CA ALA A 379 2.70 -10.85 19.45
C ALA A 379 1.24 -11.02 19.92
N ASN A 380 0.24 -10.85 19.07
CA ASN A 380 -1.06 -11.45 19.39
C ASN A 380 -1.09 -12.86 18.83
N SER A 381 -1.81 -13.78 19.46
CA SER A 381 -2.20 -15.09 18.93
C SER A 381 -3.05 -15.03 17.65
N ASP A 382 -3.07 -13.86 17.00
CA ASP A 382 -3.72 -13.43 15.77
C ASP A 382 -2.78 -12.53 14.92
N GLY A 383 -1.48 -12.49 15.24
CA GLY A 383 -0.49 -11.59 14.65
C GLY A 383 -0.33 -11.86 13.15
N GLU A 384 -0.19 -10.80 12.36
CA GLU A 384 -0.24 -10.92 10.89
C GLU A 384 0.87 -11.83 10.34
N ILE A 385 2.05 -11.90 10.99
CA ILE A 385 3.11 -12.84 10.59
C ILE A 385 2.73 -14.29 10.88
N GLU A 386 2.11 -14.57 12.04
CA GLU A 386 1.60 -15.91 12.33
C GLU A 386 0.51 -16.29 11.33
N ARG A 387 -0.39 -15.35 11.01
CA ARG A 387 -1.39 -15.54 9.95
C ARG A 387 -0.72 -15.96 8.64
N GLU A 388 0.23 -15.16 8.13
CA GLU A 388 0.87 -15.48 6.86
C GLU A 388 1.63 -16.80 6.91
N GLN A 389 2.31 -17.11 8.02
CA GLN A 389 3.05 -18.35 8.17
C GLN A 389 2.14 -19.58 8.22
N VAL A 390 1.00 -19.49 8.92
CA VAL A 390 0.00 -20.57 8.96
C VAL A 390 -0.66 -20.74 7.59
N TYR A 391 -0.98 -19.65 6.89
CA TYR A 391 -1.53 -19.68 5.54
C TYR A 391 -0.57 -20.32 4.53
N ALA A 392 0.69 -19.91 4.55
CA ALA A 392 1.73 -20.49 3.72
C ALA A 392 1.93 -21.98 4.02
N ALA A 393 1.95 -22.37 5.30
CA ALA A 393 2.10 -23.76 5.70
C ALA A 393 0.92 -24.63 5.24
N GLY A 394 -0.31 -24.16 5.45
CA GLY A 394 -1.52 -24.85 5.00
C GLY A 394 -1.57 -24.99 3.47
N ALA A 395 -1.20 -23.93 2.74
CA ALA A 395 -1.12 -23.92 1.28
C ALA A 395 -0.06 -24.89 0.73
N LEU A 396 1.16 -24.87 1.27
CA LEU A 396 2.22 -25.80 0.87
C LEU A 396 1.85 -27.25 1.18
N TRP A 397 1.30 -27.49 2.38
CA TRP A 397 0.88 -28.82 2.81
C TRP A 397 -0.22 -29.38 1.92
N ILE A 398 -1.33 -28.66 1.72
CA ILE A 398 -2.42 -29.18 0.91
C ILE A 398 -2.02 -29.27 -0.57
N GLY A 399 -1.26 -28.30 -1.06
CA GLY A 399 -0.80 -28.23 -2.44
C GLY A 399 0.05 -29.44 -2.86
N ALA A 400 0.77 -30.07 -1.92
CA ALA A 400 1.58 -31.26 -2.18
C ALA A 400 0.74 -32.51 -2.53
N TYR A 401 -0.56 -32.52 -2.19
CA TYR A 401 -1.45 -33.67 -2.38
C TYR A 401 -2.55 -33.42 -3.42
N LEU A 402 -2.62 -32.22 -4.00
CA LEU A 402 -3.62 -31.85 -4.99
C LEU A 402 -3.07 -31.92 -6.43
N GLY A 403 -3.87 -32.52 -7.32
CA GLY A 403 -3.55 -32.63 -8.75
C GLY A 403 -3.94 -31.40 -9.57
N ASP A 404 -3.66 -31.46 -10.87
CA ASP A 404 -3.96 -30.39 -11.82
C ASP A 404 -5.45 -29.99 -11.82
N GLY A 405 -5.71 -28.68 -11.77
CA GLY A 405 -7.07 -28.15 -11.80
C GLY A 405 -7.84 -28.23 -10.48
N ALA A 406 -7.20 -28.71 -9.40
CA ALA A 406 -7.76 -28.66 -8.07
C ALA A 406 -8.02 -27.23 -7.60
N ARG A 407 -8.98 -27.08 -6.69
CA ARG A 407 -9.42 -25.82 -6.12
C ARG A 407 -9.32 -25.83 -4.61
N VAL A 408 -8.74 -24.77 -4.07
CA VAL A 408 -8.71 -24.50 -2.63
C VAL A 408 -9.53 -23.24 -2.36
N ALA A 409 -10.56 -23.33 -1.54
CA ALA A 409 -11.34 -22.17 -1.14
C ALA A 409 -10.67 -21.39 -0.03
N ALA A 410 -10.64 -20.07 -0.15
CA ALA A 410 -10.06 -19.18 0.85
C ALA A 410 -10.74 -17.82 0.86
N CYS A 411 -10.78 -17.18 2.04
CA CYS A 411 -11.31 -15.83 2.22
C CYS A 411 -10.21 -14.77 2.06
N GLU A 412 -9.08 -14.97 2.73
CA GLU A 412 -7.85 -14.20 2.53
C GLU A 412 -7.00 -15.00 1.54
N ILE A 413 -6.93 -14.52 0.30
CA ILE A 413 -6.43 -15.31 -0.83
C ILE A 413 -4.95 -15.07 -1.12
N GLY A 414 -4.36 -13.99 -0.60
CA GLY A 414 -3.05 -13.54 -1.04
C GLY A 414 -1.95 -14.56 -0.77
N THR A 415 -1.67 -14.79 0.51
CA THR A 415 -0.63 -15.71 0.96
C THR A 415 -0.97 -17.15 0.62
N ILE A 416 -2.23 -17.57 0.85
CA ILE A 416 -2.70 -18.91 0.49
C ILE A 416 -2.45 -19.17 -0.99
N GLY A 417 -2.89 -18.25 -1.86
CA GLY A 417 -2.63 -18.35 -3.29
C GLY A 417 -1.14 -18.36 -3.58
N PHE A 418 -0.36 -17.39 -3.10
CA PHE A 418 1.06 -17.31 -3.46
C PHE A 418 1.86 -18.57 -3.13
N PHE A 419 1.53 -19.25 -2.03
CA PHE A 419 2.19 -20.48 -1.61
C PHE A 419 1.57 -21.77 -2.18
N LEU A 420 0.38 -21.70 -2.77
CA LEU A 420 -0.18 -22.82 -3.52
C LEU A 420 0.57 -23.03 -4.84
N PRO A 421 0.74 -24.28 -5.31
CA PRO A 421 1.26 -24.54 -6.64
C PRO A 421 0.44 -23.83 -7.73
N SER A 422 1.06 -23.47 -8.85
CA SER A 422 0.40 -22.72 -9.93
C SER A 422 -0.73 -23.50 -10.62
N HIS A 423 -0.70 -24.84 -10.56
CA HIS A 423 -1.75 -25.72 -11.08
C HIS A 423 -2.99 -25.82 -10.18
N VAL A 424 -2.92 -25.28 -8.95
CA VAL A 424 -4.03 -25.22 -8.00
C VAL A 424 -4.65 -23.82 -8.03
N ALA A 425 -5.95 -23.77 -8.30
CA ALA A 425 -6.70 -22.52 -8.33
C ALA A 425 -7.26 -22.17 -6.94
N VAL A 426 -7.32 -20.88 -6.62
CA VAL A 426 -8.00 -20.40 -5.42
C VAL A 426 -9.45 -20.07 -5.75
N LEU A 427 -10.37 -20.65 -5.00
CA LEU A 427 -11.79 -20.31 -5.03
C LEU A 427 -12.07 -19.23 -3.96
N ASP A 428 -12.24 -17.99 -4.39
CA ASP A 428 -12.35 -16.87 -3.47
C ASP A 428 -13.74 -16.74 -2.81
N THR A 429 -13.79 -16.98 -1.50
CA THR A 429 -15.02 -16.87 -0.70
C THR A 429 -15.34 -15.43 -0.33
N TYR A 430 -14.38 -14.51 -0.33
CA TYR A 430 -14.60 -13.08 -0.12
C TYR A 430 -15.10 -12.39 -1.40
N GLY A 431 -14.53 -12.74 -2.55
CA GLY A 431 -15.04 -12.43 -3.89
C GLY A 431 -14.42 -11.24 -4.61
N ILE A 432 -13.12 -11.03 -4.45
CA ILE A 432 -12.27 -10.21 -5.32
C ILE A 432 -11.82 -10.95 -6.60
N LEU A 433 -11.74 -12.28 -6.61
CA LEU A 433 -11.53 -13.13 -7.82
C LEU A 433 -12.84 -13.54 -8.49
N ARG A 434 -13.90 -12.73 -8.38
CA ARG A 434 -15.20 -13.05 -9.00
C ARG A 434 -15.46 -12.16 -10.18
N ARG A 435 -16.06 -12.74 -11.22
CA ARG A 435 -16.58 -11.96 -12.33
C ARG A 435 -17.75 -11.09 -11.84
N PRO A 436 -18.05 -9.97 -12.49
CA PRO A 436 -19.15 -9.08 -12.09
C PRO A 436 -20.48 -9.82 -11.86
N GLU A 437 -20.80 -10.81 -12.70
CA GLU A 437 -22.00 -11.65 -12.61
C GLU A 437 -22.01 -12.64 -11.42
N GLU A 438 -20.85 -12.91 -10.81
CA GLU A 438 -20.70 -13.83 -9.67
C GLU A 438 -20.60 -13.09 -8.32
N LEU A 439 -20.55 -11.74 -8.33
CA LEU A 439 -20.35 -10.95 -7.11
C LEU A 439 -21.49 -11.13 -6.09
N GLU A 440 -22.71 -11.38 -6.55
CA GLU A 440 -23.90 -11.58 -5.70
C GLU A 440 -24.02 -13.01 -5.15
N GLN A 441 -23.29 -13.98 -5.71
CA GLN A 441 -23.36 -15.37 -5.27
C GLN A 441 -22.77 -15.52 -3.86
N SER A 442 -23.47 -16.25 -3.00
CA SER A 442 -22.94 -16.55 -1.67
C SER A 442 -21.74 -17.49 -1.74
N TYR A 443 -20.81 -17.40 -0.79
CA TYR A 443 -19.69 -18.34 -0.74
C TYR A 443 -20.15 -19.80 -0.57
N ILE A 444 -21.31 -20.02 0.09
CA ILE A 444 -21.92 -21.35 0.22
C ILE A 444 -22.37 -21.90 -1.13
N GLU A 445 -23.01 -21.09 -1.97
CA GLU A 445 -23.39 -21.49 -3.33
C GLU A 445 -22.17 -21.81 -4.18
N MET A 446 -21.09 -21.02 -4.04
CA MET A 446 -19.81 -21.29 -4.73
C MET A 446 -19.22 -22.64 -4.29
N ILE A 447 -19.16 -22.91 -2.99
CA ILE A 447 -18.63 -24.19 -2.47
C ILE A 447 -19.51 -25.36 -2.92
N LYS A 448 -20.84 -25.21 -2.92
CA LYS A 448 -21.77 -26.24 -3.45
C LYS A 448 -21.57 -26.49 -4.94
N THR A 449 -21.31 -25.45 -5.72
CA THR A 449 -21.18 -25.52 -7.18
C THR A 449 -19.83 -26.07 -7.62
N TYR A 450 -18.75 -25.52 -7.06
CA TYR A 450 -17.39 -25.82 -7.47
C TYR A 450 -16.73 -26.95 -6.67
N ARG A 451 -17.32 -27.34 -5.53
CA ARG A 451 -16.90 -28.44 -4.64
C ARG A 451 -15.37 -28.51 -4.45
N PRO A 452 -14.73 -27.42 -3.96
CA PRO A 452 -13.28 -27.35 -3.81
C PRO A 452 -12.75 -28.51 -2.96
N GLU A 453 -11.58 -29.02 -3.32
CA GLU A 453 -10.93 -30.14 -2.64
C GLU A 453 -10.57 -29.81 -1.19
N ALA A 454 -10.26 -28.54 -0.92
CA ALA A 454 -10.03 -28.06 0.43
C ALA A 454 -10.57 -26.64 0.66
N VAL A 455 -10.82 -26.31 1.92
CA VAL A 455 -11.17 -24.98 2.40
C VAL A 455 -10.17 -24.57 3.47
N LEU A 456 -9.49 -23.44 3.26
CA LEU A 456 -8.56 -22.86 4.21
C LEU A 456 -9.14 -21.52 4.68
N ALA A 457 -9.52 -21.45 5.96
CA ALA A 457 -10.13 -20.26 6.52
C ALA A 457 -9.71 -20.04 7.97
N ARG A 458 -9.61 -18.78 8.40
CA ARG A 458 -9.50 -18.48 9.83
C ARG A 458 -10.84 -18.59 10.52
N ASP A 459 -10.78 -19.11 11.74
CA ASP A 459 -11.87 -19.22 12.72
C ASP A 459 -12.71 -17.92 12.78
N ARG A 460 -12.04 -16.76 12.75
CA ARG A 460 -12.68 -15.44 12.83
C ARG A 460 -13.74 -15.15 11.75
N PHE A 461 -13.69 -15.81 10.60
CA PHE A 461 -14.63 -15.55 9.50
C PHE A 461 -15.90 -16.43 9.55
N GLU A 462 -16.01 -17.34 10.52
CA GLU A 462 -17.14 -18.26 10.69
C GLU A 462 -17.46 -19.09 9.42
N ILE A 463 -16.45 -19.28 8.54
CA ILE A 463 -16.60 -19.99 7.26
C ILE A 463 -16.90 -21.46 7.51
N ARG A 464 -16.21 -22.06 8.51
CA ARG A 464 -16.41 -23.44 8.92
C ARG A 464 -17.84 -23.67 9.38
N GLU A 465 -18.33 -22.84 10.31
CA GLU A 465 -19.68 -22.93 10.86
C GLU A 465 -20.74 -22.77 9.78
N GLY A 466 -20.53 -21.84 8.84
CA GLY A 466 -21.40 -21.65 7.68
C GLY A 466 -21.47 -22.91 6.80
N ILE A 467 -20.33 -23.52 6.50
CA ILE A 467 -20.26 -24.75 5.70
C ILE A 467 -20.86 -25.94 6.46
N GLU A 468 -20.51 -26.14 7.73
CA GLU A 468 -21.06 -27.22 8.56
C GLU A 468 -22.58 -27.11 8.71
N LYS A 469 -23.13 -25.89 8.69
CA LYS A 469 -24.57 -25.67 8.75
C LYS A 469 -25.27 -26.04 7.43
N GLU A 470 -24.73 -25.62 6.29
CA GLU A 470 -25.41 -25.64 4.99
C GLU A 470 -24.97 -26.80 4.06
N ILE A 471 -23.85 -27.46 4.36
CA ILE A 471 -23.18 -28.50 3.55
C ILE A 471 -22.68 -29.64 4.46
N LYS A 472 -23.60 -30.21 5.25
CA LYS A 472 -23.29 -31.19 6.31
C LYS A 472 -22.60 -32.45 5.79
N GLY A 473 -21.44 -32.78 6.37
CA GLY A 473 -20.74 -34.04 6.13
C GLY A 473 -19.96 -34.11 4.81
N GLU A 474 -19.93 -33.03 4.02
CA GLU A 474 -19.13 -32.98 2.79
C GLU A 474 -17.67 -32.59 3.04
N TYR A 475 -17.36 -32.04 4.21
CA TYR A 475 -16.00 -31.65 4.60
C TYR A 475 -15.64 -32.21 5.98
N VAL A 476 -14.43 -32.73 6.11
CA VAL A 476 -13.81 -33.13 7.39
C VAL A 476 -12.87 -32.03 7.83
N TRP A 477 -13.05 -31.54 9.05
CA TRP A 477 -12.38 -30.34 9.55
C TRP A 477 -11.27 -30.66 10.53
N HIS A 478 -10.11 -30.06 10.29
CA HIS A 478 -8.95 -30.05 11.18
C HIS A 478 -8.62 -28.62 11.56
N ARG A 479 -8.00 -28.46 12.73
CA ARG A 479 -7.53 -27.15 13.20
C ARG A 479 -6.02 -27.20 13.39
N PHE A 480 -5.33 -26.27 12.75
CA PHE A 480 -3.90 -26.05 12.93
C PHE A 480 -3.66 -24.59 13.31
N LYS A 481 -3.33 -24.36 14.59
CA LYS A 481 -3.22 -23.01 15.18
C LYS A 481 -4.49 -22.18 14.93
N SER A 482 -4.37 -21.06 14.21
CA SER A 482 -5.45 -20.14 13.87
C SER A 482 -6.21 -20.49 12.58
N LEU A 483 -5.80 -21.55 11.86
CA LEU A 483 -6.38 -21.98 10.58
C LEU A 483 -7.25 -23.23 10.75
N ASP A 484 -8.49 -23.12 10.26
CA ASP A 484 -9.36 -24.25 9.97
C ASP A 484 -9.10 -24.78 8.57
N ILE A 485 -8.94 -26.10 8.47
CA ILE A 485 -8.65 -26.84 7.25
C ILE A 485 -9.81 -27.81 7.04
N GLY A 486 -10.67 -27.51 6.07
CA GLY A 486 -11.76 -28.39 5.66
C GLY A 486 -11.33 -29.20 4.44
N LEU A 487 -11.22 -30.52 4.57
CA LEU A 487 -10.92 -31.43 3.45
C LEU A 487 -12.21 -32.02 2.91
N ARG A 488 -12.38 -32.09 1.59
CA ARG A 488 -13.55 -32.75 1.00
C ARG A 488 -13.59 -34.22 1.44
N SER A 489 -14.75 -34.71 1.87
CA SER A 489 -14.86 -35.96 2.62
C SER A 489 -14.45 -37.22 1.85
N ASP A 490 -14.48 -37.19 0.52
CA ASP A 490 -13.96 -38.24 -0.37
C ASP A 490 -12.42 -38.31 -0.40
N LEU A 491 -11.74 -37.19 -0.18
CA LEU A 491 -10.28 -37.07 -0.21
C LEU A 491 -9.64 -37.15 1.18
N ALA A 492 -10.41 -36.78 2.21
CA ALA A 492 -9.95 -36.70 3.59
C ALA A 492 -9.20 -37.96 4.08
N PRO A 493 -9.69 -39.21 3.87
CA PRO A 493 -9.00 -40.39 4.39
C PRO A 493 -7.57 -40.59 3.87
N GLU A 494 -7.26 -40.14 2.65
CA GLU A 494 -5.92 -40.24 2.09
C GLU A 494 -5.02 -39.09 2.55
N ILE A 495 -5.54 -37.86 2.54
CA ILE A 495 -4.76 -36.65 2.86
C ILE A 495 -4.47 -36.55 4.37
N GLU A 496 -5.41 -36.93 5.24
CA GLU A 496 -5.28 -36.80 6.70
C GLU A 496 -4.12 -37.62 7.28
N LYS A 497 -3.72 -38.71 6.61
CA LYS A 497 -2.55 -39.52 6.99
C LYS A 497 -1.26 -38.70 7.05
N HIS A 498 -1.25 -37.55 6.40
CA HIS A 498 -0.10 -36.66 6.28
C HIS A 498 -0.20 -35.37 7.11
N LEU A 499 -1.20 -35.25 8.00
CA LEU A 499 -1.36 -34.08 8.88
C LEU A 499 -0.15 -33.85 9.80
N ASP A 500 0.54 -34.91 10.20
CA ASP A 500 1.72 -34.85 11.08
C ASP A 500 2.90 -34.09 10.46
N ALA A 501 2.92 -33.88 9.15
CA ALA A 501 3.95 -33.08 8.46
C ALA A 501 3.73 -31.56 8.58
N LEU A 502 2.49 -31.12 8.86
CA LEU A 502 2.11 -29.70 8.85
C LEU A 502 2.89 -28.84 9.88
N PRO A 503 3.18 -29.30 11.12
CA PRO A 503 4.04 -28.56 12.05
C PRO A 503 5.47 -28.36 11.54
N GLU A 504 6.07 -29.36 10.88
CA GLU A 504 7.42 -29.25 10.32
C GLU A 504 7.44 -28.26 9.15
N ILE A 505 6.44 -28.33 8.27
CA ILE A 505 6.27 -27.36 7.17
C ILE A 505 6.18 -25.95 7.74
N TYR A 506 5.33 -25.72 8.76
CA TYR A 506 5.16 -24.42 9.40
C TYR A 506 6.48 -23.82 9.90
N GLU A 507 7.33 -24.59 10.57
CA GLU A 507 8.63 -24.11 11.06
C GLU A 507 9.63 -23.86 9.92
N SER A 508 9.45 -24.50 8.77
CA SER A 508 10.33 -24.38 7.59
C SER A 508 9.94 -23.25 6.62
N VAL A 509 8.71 -22.71 6.71
CA VAL A 509 8.19 -21.67 5.82
C VAL A 509 9.09 -20.44 5.83
N LYS A 510 9.43 -19.97 4.62
CA LYS A 510 10.17 -18.71 4.40
C LYS A 510 9.27 -17.72 3.68
N LEU A 511 8.71 -16.78 4.44
CA LEU A 511 7.84 -15.71 3.91
C LEU A 511 8.62 -14.66 3.09
N ASP A 512 9.94 -14.68 3.17
CA ASP A 512 10.85 -13.78 2.46
C ASP A 512 11.38 -14.39 1.15
N LYS A 513 10.86 -15.55 0.72
CA LYS A 513 11.27 -16.23 -0.51
C LYS A 513 10.10 -16.73 -1.35
N GLU A 514 10.33 -16.77 -2.66
CA GLU A 514 9.46 -17.45 -3.61
C GLU A 514 9.45 -18.98 -3.36
N PRO A 515 8.27 -19.62 -3.24
CA PRO A 515 8.17 -21.03 -2.81
C PRO A 515 8.58 -22.07 -3.85
N TYR A 516 8.49 -21.75 -5.15
CA TYR A 516 8.71 -22.69 -6.25
C TYR A 516 9.78 -22.22 -7.25
N SER A 517 10.81 -21.50 -6.78
CA SER A 517 11.85 -20.95 -7.65
C SER A 517 12.46 -22.04 -8.55
N SER A 518 12.33 -21.86 -9.87
CA SER A 518 12.85 -22.76 -10.91
C SER A 518 14.38 -22.85 -10.98
N ARG A 519 15.10 -22.05 -10.17
CA ARG A 519 16.57 -21.99 -10.13
C ARG A 519 17.21 -22.86 -9.04
N GLU A 520 16.43 -23.57 -8.22
CA GLU A 520 16.94 -24.53 -7.22
C GLU A 520 16.81 -26.00 -7.68
N GLY A 521 16.86 -26.25 -9.00
CA GLY A 521 16.95 -27.58 -9.61
C GLY A 521 18.36 -27.98 -10.02
#